data_AF-A0A3Q7FM54-F1
#
_entry.id   AF-A0A3Q7FM54-F1
#
_cell.length_a   1.000
_cell.length_b   1.000
_cell.length_c   1.000
_cell.angle_alpha   90.00
_cell.angle_beta   90.00
_cell.angle_gamma   90.00
#
_symmetry.space_group_name_H-M   'P 1'
#
loop_
_entity.id
_entity.type
_entity.pdbx_description
1 polymer ?
#
loop_
_entity_poly.entity_id
_entity_poly.type
_entity_poly.pdbx_seq_one_letter_code
_entity_poly.pdbx_strand_id
1 'polypeptide(L)'
;MDTEFKSPNYMSWLDDQPNDSVLYISQGSFLSISNTPLDEIIAGVQSSGVRTFWVARETSSLLTDGIGKRGIVVPWCDQLRVLCRWMEFN
;
A
#
# COMPACT_ATOMS: atom_id res chain seq x y z
N MET A 1 29.99 -13.40 1.85
CA MET A 1 28.89 -14.04 2.60
C MET A 1 27.65 -13.29 2.19
N ASP A 2 26.90 -13.88 1.27
CA ASP A 2 25.76 -13.25 0.63
C ASP A 2 24.67 -13.00 1.67
N THR A 3 24.43 -11.73 1.97
CA THR A 3 23.27 -11.32 2.75
C THR A 3 22.06 -11.52 1.86
N GLU A 4 21.43 -12.68 2.00
CA GLU A 4 20.14 -12.99 1.41
C GLU A 4 19.15 -11.90 1.85
N PHE A 5 18.91 -10.91 0.99
CA PHE A 5 17.93 -9.87 1.23
C PHE A 5 16.56 -10.54 1.24
N LYS A 6 16.12 -10.98 2.43
CA LYS A 6 14.73 -11.41 2.63
C LYS A 6 13.85 -10.30 2.08
N SER A 7 13.04 -10.66 1.10
CA SER A 7 12.02 -9.77 0.58
C SER A 7 11.21 -9.26 1.78
N PRO A 8 10.99 -7.94 1.89
CA PRO A 8 10.09 -7.41 2.91
C PRO A 8 8.77 -8.17 2.85
N ASN A 9 8.15 -8.46 4.00
CA ASN A 9 6.91 -9.27 4.08
C ASN A 9 5.84 -8.78 3.08
N TYR A 10 5.80 -7.46 2.80
CA TYR A 10 4.87 -6.88 1.84
C TYR A 10 5.13 -7.24 0.36
N MET A 11 6.36 -7.57 -0.04
CA MET A 11 6.65 -7.98 -1.42
C MET A 11 6.01 -9.33 -1.72
N SER A 12 6.08 -10.28 -0.78
CA SER A 12 5.36 -11.55 -0.91
C SER A 12 3.86 -11.33 -1.04
N TRP A 13 3.29 -10.41 -0.25
CA TRP A 13 1.87 -10.06 -0.39
C TRP A 13 1.57 -9.49 -1.78
N LEU A 14 2.42 -8.62 -2.32
CA LEU A 14 2.26 -8.08 -3.67
C LEU A 14 2.37 -9.16 -4.76
N ASP A 15 3.32 -10.08 -4.61
CA ASP A 15 3.57 -11.20 -5.54
C ASP A 15 2.39 -12.18 -5.60
N ASP A 16 1.61 -12.30 -4.53
CA ASP A 16 0.41 -13.15 -4.46
C ASP A 16 -0.84 -12.52 -5.10
N GLN A 17 -0.76 -11.26 -5.58
CA GLN A 17 -1.91 -10.58 -6.17
C GLN A 17 -1.99 -10.77 -7.69
N PRO A 18 -3.20 -10.82 -8.28
CA PRO A 18 -3.36 -10.79 -9.73
C PRO A 18 -2.74 -9.53 -10.33
N ASN A 19 -2.25 -9.64 -11.56
CA ASN A 19 -1.73 -8.51 -12.32
C ASN A 19 -2.75 -7.38 -12.44
N ASP A 20 -2.26 -6.13 -12.46
CA ASP A 20 -3.02 -4.88 -12.54
C ASP A 20 -4.19 -4.75 -11.55
N SER A 21 -4.09 -5.38 -10.38
CA SER A 21 -5.22 -5.50 -9.45
C SER A 21 -5.04 -4.84 -8.08
N VAL A 22 -3.91 -4.18 -7.85
CA VAL A 22 -3.60 -3.51 -6.58
C VAL A 22 -3.49 -2.01 -6.80
N LEU A 23 -4.24 -1.25 -6.00
CA LEU A 23 -4.12 0.20 -5.91
C LEU A 23 -2.95 0.55 -4.96
N TYR A 24 -1.93 1.21 -5.50
CA TYR A 24 -0.82 1.78 -4.73
C TYR A 24 -1.17 3.20 -4.24
N ILE A 25 -1.07 3.45 -2.94
CA ILE A 25 -1.29 4.78 -2.35
C ILE A 25 -0.09 5.15 -1.48
N SER A 26 0.46 6.35 -1.67
CA SER A 26 1.55 6.90 -0.85
C SER A 26 1.26 8.35 -0.50
N GLN A 27 1.35 8.68 0.79
CA GLN A 27 1.16 10.06 1.28
C GLN A 27 2.43 10.91 1.21
N GLY A 28 3.55 10.33 0.76
CA GLY A 28 4.82 11.03 0.68
C GLY A 28 5.34 11.53 2.04
N SER A 29 6.34 12.40 2.01
CA SER A 29 7.08 12.82 3.22
C SER A 29 6.55 14.10 3.87
N PHE A 30 5.70 14.86 3.18
CA PHE A 30 5.43 16.27 3.49
C PHE A 30 3.99 16.55 3.92
N LEU A 31 3.09 15.57 3.83
CA LEU A 31 1.68 15.79 4.02
C LEU A 31 1.26 15.38 5.44
N SER A 32 1.21 16.38 6.34
CA SER A 32 0.26 16.34 7.45
C SER A 32 -1.10 16.70 6.87
N ILE A 33 -1.75 15.73 6.22
CA ILE A 33 -3.14 15.88 5.78
C ILE A 33 -3.98 16.02 7.06
N SER A 34 -4.78 17.08 7.16
CA SER A 34 -5.84 17.17 8.16
C SER A 34 -6.74 15.93 8.03
N ASN A 35 -7.30 15.40 9.11
CA ASN A 35 -8.01 14.11 9.04
C ASN A 35 -9.16 14.07 7.99
N THR A 36 -9.75 15.21 7.65
CA THR A 36 -10.96 15.28 6.80
C THR A 36 -10.77 14.77 5.36
N PRO A 37 -9.74 15.17 4.57
CA PRO A 37 -9.56 14.60 3.24
C PRO A 37 -9.08 13.14 3.25
N LEU A 38 -8.41 12.70 4.32
CA LEU A 38 -7.97 11.30 4.46
C LEU A 38 -9.17 10.36 4.65
N ASP A 39 -10.16 10.77 5.44
CA ASP A 39 -11.38 9.99 5.69
C ASP A 39 -12.16 9.75 4.39
N GLU A 40 -12.25 10.74 3.50
CA GLU A 40 -12.91 10.59 2.19
C GLU A 40 -12.17 9.58 1.29
N ILE A 41 -10.83 9.59 1.30
CA ILE A 41 -10.03 8.61 0.55
C ILE A 41 -10.25 7.21 1.13
N ILE A 42 -10.24 7.05 2.46
CA ILE A 42 -10.49 5.76 3.12
C ILE A 42 -11.89 5.23 2.73
N ALA A 43 -12.91 6.08 2.78
CA ALA A 43 -14.27 5.70 2.38
C ALA A 43 -14.35 5.31 0.88
N GLY A 44 -13.66 6.06 0.01
CA GLY A 44 -13.54 5.75 -1.42
C GLY A 44 -12.89 4.39 -1.68
N VAL A 45 -11.75 4.13 -1.02
CA VAL A 45 -11.05 2.84 -1.10
C VAL A 45 -11.95 1.70 -0.60
N GLN A 46 -12.57 1.87 0.57
CA GLN A 46 -13.46 0.87 1.16
C GLN A 46 -14.64 0.53 0.24
N SER A 47 -15.29 1.54 -0.33
CA SER A 47 -16.45 1.37 -1.22
C SER A 47 -16.08 0.75 -2.58
N SER A 48 -14.89 1.04 -3.10
CA SER A 48 -14.41 0.44 -4.35
C SER A 48 -14.15 -1.07 -4.26
N GLY A 49 -13.86 -1.57 -3.05
CA GLY A 49 -13.47 -2.96 -2.83
C GLY A 49 -12.12 -3.36 -3.44
N VAL A 50 -11.35 -2.40 -3.96
CA VAL A 50 -10.04 -2.67 -4.58
C VAL A 50 -9.03 -3.16 -3.55
N ARG A 51 -8.15 -4.08 -3.97
CA ARG A 51 -7.01 -4.45 -3.14
C ARG A 51 -6.06 -3.26 -3.05
N THR A 52 -5.59 -2.96 -1.85
CA THR A 52 -4.88 -1.71 -1.60
C THR A 52 -3.55 -1.95 -0.89
N PHE A 53 -2.50 -1.36 -1.45
CA PHE A 53 -1.19 -1.25 -0.80
C PHE A 53 -0.99 0.22 -0.41
N TRP A 54 -1.09 0.51 0.88
CA TRP A 54 -1.04 1.88 1.38
C TRP A 54 0.22 2.12 2.20
N VAL A 55 1.04 3.09 1.78
CA VAL A 55 2.22 3.55 2.51
C VAL A 55 1.84 4.77 3.36
N ALA A 56 1.75 4.59 4.68
CA ALA A 56 1.38 5.63 5.63
C ALA A 56 2.21 5.52 6.92
N ARG A 57 2.85 6.62 7.33
CA ARG A 57 3.68 6.67 8.56
C ARG A 57 2.85 6.58 9.83
N GLU A 58 1.70 7.24 9.83
CA GLU A 58 0.74 7.20 10.93
C GLU A 58 -0.42 6.31 10.51
N THR A 59 -0.57 5.19 11.20
CA THR A 59 -1.68 4.26 10.99
C THR A 59 -2.77 4.58 12.00
N SER A 60 -3.88 5.14 11.54
CA SER A 60 -5.11 5.22 12.35
C SER A 60 -5.87 3.91 12.24
N SER A 61 -6.64 3.56 13.27
CA SER A 61 -7.54 2.40 13.22
C SER A 61 -8.53 2.49 12.06
N LEU A 62 -8.95 3.71 11.71
CA LEU A 62 -9.82 3.98 10.55
C LEU A 62 -9.20 3.49 9.24
N LEU A 63 -7.89 3.71 9.06
CA LEU A 63 -7.18 3.28 7.86
C LEU A 63 -7.11 1.75 7.77
N THR A 64 -6.76 1.09 8.87
CA THR A 64 -6.67 -0.38 8.91
C THR A 64 -8.05 -1.03 8.78
N ASP A 65 -9.08 -0.45 9.39
CA ASP A 65 -10.45 -0.96 9.32
C ASP A 65 -11.08 -0.75 7.94
N GLY A 66 -10.83 0.43 7.33
CA GLY A 66 -11.34 0.78 6.00
C GLY A 66 -10.75 -0.07 4.88
N ILE A 67 -9.46 -0.40 4.97
CA ILE A 67 -8.80 -1.32 4.03
C ILE A 67 -9.24 -2.77 4.31
N GLY A 68 -9.40 -3.12 5.59
CA GLY A 68 -9.79 -4.45 6.02
C GLY A 68 -8.84 -5.53 5.53
N LYS A 69 -9.38 -6.73 5.23
CA LYS A 69 -8.58 -7.90 4.79
C LYS A 69 -8.10 -7.83 3.34
N ARG A 70 -8.47 -6.78 2.59
CA ARG A 70 -8.19 -6.67 1.15
C ARG A 70 -6.91 -5.89 0.85
N GLY A 71 -6.20 -5.42 1.87
CA GLY A 71 -4.99 -4.66 1.67
C GLY A 71 -4.07 -4.71 2.87
N ILE A 72 -2.94 -4.03 2.72
CA ILE A 72 -1.95 -3.88 3.78
C ILE A 72 -1.52 -2.42 3.87
N VAL A 73 -1.25 -2.00 5.10
CA VAL A 73 -0.67 -0.69 5.41
C VAL A 73 0.76 -0.91 5.87
N VAL A 74 1.69 -0.19 5.27
CA VAL A 74 3.10 -0.23 5.68
C VAL A 74 3.62 1.17 6.00
N PRO A 75 4.50 1.31 6.99
CA PRO A 75 5.08 2.61 7.33
C PRO A 75 6.09 3.10 6.28
N TRP A 76 6.66 2.16 5.51
CA TRP A 76 7.66 2.43 4.49
C TRP A 76 7.73 1.29 3.47
N CYS A 77 8.08 1.60 2.22
CA CYS A 77 8.40 0.63 1.18
C CYS A 77 9.53 1.14 0.26
N ASP A 78 10.19 0.23 -0.44
CA ASP A 78 10.99 0.56 -1.62
C ASP A 78 10.05 0.93 -2.79
N GLN A 79 9.73 2.22 -2.90
CA GLN A 79 8.72 2.72 -3.83
C GLN A 79 9.05 2.39 -5.29
N LEU A 80 10.32 2.46 -5.69
CA LEU A 80 10.72 2.14 -7.06
C LEU A 80 10.52 0.65 -7.34
N ARG A 81 10.96 -0.22 -6.43
CA ARG A 81 10.74 -1.66 -6.57
C ARG A 81 9.26 -2.02 -6.65
N VAL A 82 8.43 -1.41 -5.80
CA VAL A 82 6.97 -1.65 -5.82
C VAL A 82 6.35 -1.18 -7.13
N LEU A 83 6.70 0.01 -7.63
CA LEU A 83 6.14 0.54 -8.89
C LEU A 83 6.65 -0.23 -10.11
N CYS A 84 7.93 -0.55 -10.16
CA CYS A 84 8.54 -1.28 -11.27
C CYS A 84 8.10 -2.75 -11.33
N ARG A 85 7.65 -3.35 -10.22
CA ARG A 85 7.03 -4.69 -10.23
C ARG A 85 5.86 -4.79 -11.22
N TRP A 86 5.12 -3.71 -11.43
CA TRP A 86 4.00 -3.64 -12.38
C TRP A 86 4.43 -3.18 -13.79
N MET A 87 5.68 -2.78 -13.96
CA MET A 87 6.24 -2.40 -15.27
C MET A 87 6.94 -3.56 -15.98
N GLU A 88 7.18 -4.69 -15.31
CA GLU A 88 7.68 -5.92 -15.93
C GLU A 88 6.55 -6.70 -16.59
N PHE A 89 5.94 -6.09 -17.61
CA PHE A 89 5.24 -6.80 -18.66
C PHE A 89 6.08 -6.76 -19.94
N ASN A 90 6.76 -7.88 -20.20
CA ASN A 90 6.91 -8.51 -21.51
C ASN A 90 7.02 -10.01 -21.30
#